data_AF-A0A318KD61-F1
#
_entry.id   AF-A0A318KD61-F1
#
_cell.length_a   1.000
_cell.length_b   1.000
_cell.length_c   1.000
_cell.angle_alpha   90.00
_cell.angle_beta   90.00
_cell.angle_gamma   90.00
#
_symmetry.space_group_name_H-M   'P 1'
#
loop_
_entity.id
_entity.type
_entity.pdbx_description
1 polymer ?
#
loop_
_entity_poly.entity_id
_entity_poly.type
_entity_poly.pdbx_seq_one_letter_code
_entity_poly.pdbx_strand_id
1 'polypeptide(L)'
;MRSERDAFKRKAKKMKLMLEAIEDVYDRYEFVLAVGSIVKTDEGAEEMIKFLEDHPVTDSDEVLLKALDIDDKYKEKQQQFPRRTTA
;
A
#
# COMPACT_ATOMS: atom_id res chain seq x y z
N MET A 1 -15.79 -14.95 6.10
CA MET A 1 -15.79 -13.58 6.65
C MET A 1 -14.81 -13.34 7.81
N ARG A 2 -14.53 -14.26 8.76
CA ARG A 2 -13.47 -14.06 9.78
C ARG A 2 -12.05 -14.16 9.19
N SER A 3 -11.84 -15.09 8.27
CA SER A 3 -10.55 -15.40 7.63
C SER A 3 -9.95 -14.28 6.77
N GLU A 4 -10.78 -13.59 5.98
CA GLU A 4 -10.35 -12.51 5.06
C GLU A 4 -9.89 -11.28 5.84
N ARG A 5 -10.65 -10.89 6.87
CA ARG A 5 -10.27 -9.78 7.77
C ARG A 5 -8.95 -10.04 8.47
N ASP A 6 -8.71 -11.28 8.87
CA ASP A 6 -7.45 -11.68 9.51
C ASP A 6 -6.29 -11.71 8.50
N ALA A 7 -6.55 -12.06 7.23
CA ALA A 7 -5.57 -12.00 6.16
C ALA A 7 -5.14 -10.55 5.86
N PHE A 8 -6.08 -9.62 5.75
CA PHE A 8 -5.80 -8.20 5.58
C PHE A 8 -4.95 -7.64 6.72
N LYS A 9 -5.32 -7.92 7.97
CA LYS A 9 -4.55 -7.49 9.15
C LYS A 9 -3.11 -8.00 9.13
N ARG A 10 -2.88 -9.24 8.68
CA ARG A 10 -1.53 -9.80 8.55
C ARG A 10 -0.71 -9.07 7.49
N LYS A 11 -1.30 -8.77 6.33
CA LYS A 11 -0.66 -7.98 5.27
C LYS A 11 -0.31 -6.58 5.77
N ALA A 12 -1.27 -5.85 6.34
CA ALA A 12 -1.05 -4.52 6.88
C ALA A 12 0.06 -4.50 7.95
N LYS A 13 0.08 -5.50 8.84
CA LYS A 13 1.15 -5.65 9.83
C LYS A 13 2.51 -5.90 9.18
N LYS A 14 2.58 -6.78 8.17
CA LYS A 14 3.81 -7.07 7.45
C LYS A 14 4.35 -5.83 6.74
N MET A 15 3.50 -5.14 5.98
CA MET A 15 3.85 -3.90 5.28
C MET A 15 4.40 -2.86 6.26
N LYS A 16 3.69 -2.64 7.38
CA LYS A 16 4.15 -1.72 8.43
C LYS A 16 5.58 -2.04 8.90
N LEU A 17 5.86 -3.30 9.23
CA LEU A 17 7.18 -3.71 9.71
C LEU A 17 8.30 -3.48 8.68
N MET A 18 8.00 -3.68 7.40
CA MET A 18 8.96 -3.45 6.32
C MET A 18 9.23 -1.96 6.11
N LEU A 19 8.18 -1.12 6.19
CA LEU A 19 8.32 0.34 6.11
C LEU A 19 9.10 0.91 7.30
N GLU A 20 8.92 0.36 8.50
CA GLU A 20 9.67 0.77 9.70
C GLU A 20 11.18 0.42 9.64
N ALA A 21 11.57 -0.50 8.75
CA ALA A 21 12.95 -0.93 8.57
C ALA A 21 13.76 -0.02 7.62
N ILE A 22 13.11 0.94 6.96
CA ILE A 22 13.77 1.89 6.06
C ILE A 22 14.55 2.90 6.90
N GLU A 23 15.86 3.01 6.65
CA GLU A 23 16.80 3.69 7.54
C GLU A 23 16.90 5.22 7.30
N ASP A 24 16.62 5.69 6.09
CA ASP A 24 16.74 7.12 5.70
C ASP A 24 15.54 7.98 6.15
N VAL A 25 14.57 7.39 6.85
CA VAL A 25 13.36 8.07 7.32
C VAL A 25 13.59 8.70 8.70
N TYR A 26 13.51 10.03 8.77
CA TYR A 26 13.60 10.77 10.03
C TYR A 26 12.41 10.51 10.97
N ASP A 27 11.18 10.61 10.44
CA ASP A 27 9.94 10.30 11.18
C ASP A 27 9.26 9.05 10.60
N ARG A 28 9.62 7.91 11.17
CA ARG A 28 9.10 6.60 10.74
C ARG A 28 7.60 6.46 10.93
N TYR A 29 7.02 7.14 11.92
CA TYR A 29 5.59 7.04 12.17
C TYR A 29 4.80 7.77 11.08
N GLU A 30 5.17 9.02 10.79
CA GLU A 30 4.54 9.82 9.73
C GLU A 30 4.71 9.16 8.36
N PHE A 31 5.88 8.59 8.07
CA PHE A 31 6.13 7.88 6.81
C PHE A 31 5.22 6.67 6.62
N VAL A 32 5.10 5.81 7.64
CA VAL A 32 4.20 4.65 7.60
C VAL A 32 2.75 5.07 7.42
N LEU A 33 2.33 6.15 8.11
CA LEU A 33 0.98 6.69 7.94
C LEU A 33 0.75 7.22 6.53
N ALA A 34 1.71 7.95 5.97
CA ALA A 34 1.62 8.49 4.62
C ALA A 34 1.46 7.37 3.59
N VAL A 35 2.35 6.37 3.59
CA VAL A 35 2.28 5.22 2.68
C VAL A 35 0.97 4.44 2.89
N GLY A 36 0.58 4.19 4.13
CA GLY A 36 -0.69 3.50 4.45
C GLY A 36 -1.93 4.28 4.04
N SER A 37 -1.86 5.62 4.00
CA SER A 37 -2.96 6.48 3.54
C SER A 37 -3.10 6.48 2.02
N ILE A 38 -2.03 6.16 1.28
CA ILE A 38 -1.99 6.07 -0.18
C ILE A 38 -2.41 4.65 -0.61
N VAL A 39 -1.85 3.62 0.01
CA VAL A 39 -2.10 2.21 -0.31
C VAL A 39 -3.37 1.69 0.39
N LYS A 40 -4.54 1.94 -0.22
CA LYS A 40 -5.86 1.71 0.39
C LYS A 40 -6.50 0.35 0.14
N THR A 41 -5.97 -0.45 -0.79
CA THR A 41 -6.57 -1.72 -1.22
C THR A 41 -5.73 -2.92 -0.77
N ASP A 42 -6.37 -4.08 -0.64
CA ASP A 42 -5.70 -5.34 -0.33
C ASP A 42 -4.66 -5.71 -1.38
N GLU A 43 -4.99 -5.49 -2.66
CA GLU A 43 -4.10 -5.74 -3.80
C GLU A 43 -2.93 -4.74 -3.82
N GLY A 44 -3.18 -3.48 -3.49
CA GLY A 44 -2.12 -2.48 -3.37
C GLY A 44 -1.15 -2.81 -2.24
N ALA A 45 -1.67 -3.28 -1.10
CA ALA A 45 -0.82 -3.72 0.00
C ALA A 45 0.03 -4.94 -0.37
N GLU A 46 -0.53 -5.90 -1.11
CA GLU A 46 0.26 -7.03 -1.64
C GLU A 46 1.36 -6.58 -2.59
N GLU A 47 1.06 -5.65 -3.50
CA GLU A 47 2.04 -5.12 -4.44
C GLU A 47 3.16 -4.34 -3.74
N MET A 48 2.82 -3.51 -2.74
CA MET A 48 3.81 -2.79 -1.94
C MET A 48 4.70 -3.74 -1.15
N ILE A 49 4.11 -4.75 -0.48
CA ILE A 49 4.90 -5.77 0.24
C ILE A 49 5.86 -6.46 -0.72
N LYS A 50 5.39 -6.87 -1.89
CA LYS A 50 6.24 -7.53 -2.89
C LYS A 50 7.38 -6.61 -3.34
N PHE A 51 7.10 -5.33 -3.60
CA PHE A 51 8.12 -4.35 -3.95
C PHE A 51 9.23 -4.27 -2.89
N LEU A 52 8.85 -4.16 -1.61
CA LEU A 52 9.78 -4.10 -0.49
C LEU A 52 10.55 -5.41 -0.29
N GLU A 53 9.98 -6.57 -0.67
CA GLU A 53 10.67 -7.87 -0.63
C GLU A 53 11.70 -7.98 -1.75
N ASP A 54 11.35 -7.50 -2.94
CA ASP A 54 12.23 -7.51 -4.11
C ASP A 54 13.35 -6.46 -3.99
N HIS A 55 13.15 -5.39 -3.18
CA HIS A 55 14.07 -4.27 -3.00
C HIS A 55 14.33 -3.99 -1.50
N PRO A 56 15.12 -4.84 -0.82
CA PRO A 56 15.35 -4.72 0.63
C PRO A 56 16.19 -3.51 1.06
N VAL A 57 16.81 -2.78 0.12
CA VAL A 57 17.64 -1.58 0.36
C VAL A 57 17.05 -0.36 -0.34
N THR A 58 15.73 -0.32 -0.49
CA THR A 58 15.02 0.83 -1.08
C THR A 58 15.03 2.03 -0.12
N ASP A 59 15.03 3.23 -0.68
CA ASP A 59 14.93 4.46 0.08
C ASP A 59 13.47 4.93 0.24
N SER A 60 13.27 5.94 1.07
CA SER A 60 11.94 6.47 1.36
C SER A 60 11.25 7.09 0.14
N ASP A 61 12.01 7.68 -0.77
CA ASP A 61 11.48 8.32 -1.99
C ASP A 61 10.94 7.28 -2.98
N GLU A 62 11.69 6.21 -3.23
CA GLU A 62 11.28 5.09 -4.07
C GLU A 62 9.99 4.45 -3.57
N VAL A 63 9.85 4.29 -2.25
CA VAL A 63 8.63 3.75 -1.64
C VAL A 63 7.45 4.69 -1.81
N LEU A 64 7.64 6.00 -1.66
CA LEU A 64 6.58 6.98 -1.88
C LEU A 64 6.13 7.00 -3.34
N LEU A 65 7.07 7.00 -4.29
CA LEU A 65 6.78 6.90 -5.72
C LEU A 65 6.01 5.62 -6.03
N LYS A 66 6.45 4.48 -5.48
CA LYS A 66 5.76 3.21 -5.68
C LYS A 66 4.34 3.22 -5.08
N ALA A 67 4.15 3.88 -3.93
CA ALA A 67 2.84 4.02 -3.32
C ALA A 67 1.89 4.81 -4.23
N LEU A 68 2.37 5.90 -4.83
CA LEU A 68 1.60 6.72 -5.77
C LEU A 68 1.24 5.94 -7.04
N ASP A 69 2.18 5.18 -7.61
CA ASP A 69 1.91 4.29 -8.76
C ASP A 69 0.79 3.27 -8.45
N ILE A 70 0.82 2.70 -7.24
CA ILE A 70 -0.22 1.79 -6.77
C ILE A 70 -1.56 2.52 -6.67
N ASP A 71 -1.60 3.67 -6.00
CA ASP A 71 -2.83 4.43 -5.83
C ASP A 71 -3.44 4.80 -7.19
N ASP A 72 -2.66 5.27 -8.15
CA ASP A 72 -3.15 5.59 -9.49
C ASP A 72 -3.70 4.35 -10.21
N LYS A 73 -2.94 3.25 -10.22
CA LYS A 73 -3.35 1.96 -10.83
C LYS A 73 -4.67 1.42 -10.28
N TYR A 74 -4.90 1.57 -8.98
CA TYR A 74 -6.10 1.03 -8.32
C TYR A 74 -7.22 2.05 -8.14
N LYS A 75 -6.96 3.36 -8.26
CA LYS A 75 -7.97 4.42 -8.43
C LYS A 75 -8.71 4.27 -9.75
N GLU A 76 -7.99 4.03 -10.85
CA GLU A 76 -8.58 3.86 -12.18
C GLU A 76 -9.56 2.68 -12.25
N LYS A 77 -9.27 1.60 -11.51
CA LYS A 77 -10.18 0.43 -11.41
C LYS A 77 -11.50 0.74 -10.70
N GLN A 78 -11.55 1.76 -9.83
CA GLN A 78 -12.79 2.17 -9.17
C GLN A 78 -13.67 3.05 -10.08
N GLN A 79 -13.11 3.73 -11.09
CA GLN A 79 -13.86 4.57 -12.02
C GLN A 79 -14.43 3.80 -13.23
N GLN A 80 -13.89 2.62 -13.54
CA GLN A 80 -14.38 1.78 -14.66
C GLN A 80 -15.71 1.04 -14.38
N PHE A 81 -16.30 1.20 -13.19
CA PHE A 81 -17.71 0.88 -12.98
C PHE A 81 -18.54 2.17 -13.00
N PRO A 82 -18.91 2.71 -14.19
CA PRO A 82 -19.99 3.68 -14.22
C PRO A 82 -21.22 2.98 -13.63
N ARG A 83 -21.80 3.64 -12.62
CA ARG A 83 -23.12 3.27 -12.10
C ARG A 83 -24.01 3.04 -13.32
N ARG A 84 -24.58 1.84 -13.45
CA ARG A 84 -25.72 1.66 -14.35
C ARG A 84 -26.79 2.64 -13.88
N THR A 85 -26.83 3.83 -14.46
CA THR A 85 -28.00 4.69 -14.43
C THR A 85 -29.04 3.97 -15.27
N THR A 86 -29.84 3.16 -14.59
CA THR A 86 -31.19 2.85 -15.04
C THR A 86 -32.02 4.12 -14.86
N ALA A 87 -32.30 4.81 -15.96
CA ALA A 87 -33.49 5.63 -16.15
C ALA A 87 -33.70 5.79 -17.67
#